data_AF-A0A7K4XXI2-F1
#
_entry.id   AF-A0A7K4XXI2-F1
#
_cell.length_a   1.000
_cell.length_b   1.000
_cell.length_c   1.000
_cell.angle_alpha   90.00
_cell.angle_beta   90.00
_cell.angle_gamma   90.00
#
_symmetry.space_group_name_H-M   'P 1'
#
loop_
_entity.id
_entity.type
_entity.pdbx_description
1 polymer ?
#
loop_
_entity_poly.entity_id
_entity_poly.type
_entity_poly.pdbx_seq_one_letter_code
_entity_poly.pdbx_strand_id
1 'polypeptide(L)'
;TGVMSWVQFAVSQSNEDIFDEDADEMYLLQKEWNSTMKKRLKEGYRVGIDAGKELALQTGFNQGYRHGAELMITCGQFKGTLNALLSWCHFNGHDSALTMINNLLDVVGKHEGDVLRYMNSSEEQLHLGHILDSVQDMELDHTAGTEYKEVKDGKLKDSGSSGENLCRNNGEVGYLQSECIKANLSTDPEKSTLAWVKKQTVWLVEQLGLSLDLLHHIQQL
;
A
#
# COMPACT_ATOMS: atom_id res chain seq x y z
N THR A 1 -55.87 -43.00 -45.04
CA THR A 1 -54.47 -42.85 -44.59
C THR A 1 -54.22 -41.37 -44.36
N GLY A 2 -54.43 -40.90 -43.12
CA GLY A 2 -54.28 -39.50 -42.77
C GLY A 2 -52.80 -39.17 -42.57
N VAL A 3 -52.28 -38.25 -43.38
CA VAL A 3 -50.97 -37.63 -43.13
C VAL A 3 -51.04 -36.93 -41.76
N MET A 4 -50.06 -37.18 -40.89
CA MET A 4 -50.06 -36.66 -39.54
C MET A 4 -49.98 -35.13 -39.53
N SER A 5 -50.80 -34.49 -38.70
CA SER A 5 -50.93 -33.03 -38.60
C SER A 5 -49.60 -32.29 -38.42
N TRP A 6 -48.63 -32.90 -37.73
CA TRP A 6 -47.28 -32.34 -37.57
C TRP A 6 -46.46 -32.32 -38.86
N VAL A 7 -46.68 -33.28 -39.76
CA VAL A 7 -46.07 -33.29 -41.09
C VAL A 7 -46.67 -32.19 -41.96
N GLN A 8 -47.98 -31.92 -41.81
CA GLN A 8 -48.64 -30.83 -42.52
C GLN A 8 -48.21 -29.45 -42.00
N PHE A 9 -48.00 -29.32 -40.69
CA PHE A 9 -47.43 -28.11 -40.07
C PHE A 9 -45.98 -27.85 -40.51
N ALA A 10 -45.14 -28.89 -40.53
CA ALA A 10 -43.75 -28.79 -40.98
C ALA A 10 -43.62 -28.47 -42.49
N VAL A 11 -44.54 -28.99 -43.32
CA VAL A 11 -44.60 -28.67 -44.77
C VAL A 11 -45.21 -27.29 -45.03
N SER A 12 -46.11 -26.79 -44.17
CA SER A 12 -46.62 -25.41 -44.30
C SER A 12 -45.63 -24.34 -43.83
N GLN A 13 -44.66 -24.70 -42.97
CA GLN A 13 -43.59 -23.80 -42.53
C GLN A 13 -42.32 -23.89 -43.38
N SER A 14 -42.24 -24.78 -44.36
CA SER A 14 -41.01 -25.00 -45.15
C SER A 14 -40.70 -23.90 -46.18
N ASN A 15 -41.35 -22.74 -46.07
CA ASN A 15 -41.21 -21.61 -47.01
C ASN A 15 -41.06 -20.25 -46.32
N GLU A 16 -41.04 -20.21 -44.98
CA GLU A 16 -40.50 -19.05 -44.28
C GLU A 16 -39.02 -19.34 -44.07
N ASP A 17 -38.19 -18.58 -44.77
CA ASP A 17 -36.75 -18.58 -44.63
C ASP A 17 -36.42 -18.22 -43.17
N ILE A 18 -36.13 -19.24 -42.34
CA ILE A 18 -35.83 -19.07 -40.91
C ILE A 18 -34.44 -18.44 -40.73
N PHE A 19 -33.63 -18.45 -41.78
CA PHE A 19 -32.32 -17.84 -41.83
C PHE A 19 -32.39 -16.70 -42.81
N ASP A 20 -32.50 -15.47 -42.30
CA ASP A 20 -32.34 -14.28 -43.14
C ASP A 20 -30.97 -14.41 -43.84
N GLU A 21 -30.94 -14.76 -45.14
CA GLU A 21 -29.72 -14.93 -45.94
C GLU A 21 -28.92 -13.60 -46.02
N ASP A 22 -29.59 -12.49 -45.70
CA ASP A 22 -29.04 -11.14 -45.54
C ASP A 22 -28.80 -10.75 -44.07
N ALA A 23 -28.65 -11.69 -43.15
CA ALA A 23 -28.22 -11.40 -41.78
C ALA A 23 -26.89 -10.64 -41.85
N ASP A 24 -26.96 -9.32 -41.69
CA ASP A 24 -25.83 -8.43 -41.96
C ASP A 24 -24.69 -8.78 -40.98
N GLU A 25 -23.76 -9.60 -41.46
CA GLU A 25 -22.59 -10.04 -40.71
C GLU A 25 -21.80 -8.83 -40.21
N MET A 26 -21.84 -7.71 -40.95
CA MET A 26 -21.24 -6.44 -40.53
C MET A 26 -21.92 -5.88 -39.27
N TYR A 27 -23.25 -5.95 -39.19
CA TYR A 27 -23.99 -5.52 -38.01
C TYR A 27 -23.69 -6.39 -36.79
N LEU A 28 -23.57 -7.72 -36.98
CA LEU A 28 -23.17 -8.64 -35.91
C LEU A 28 -21.75 -8.34 -35.43
N LEU A 29 -20.79 -8.18 -36.34
CA LEU A 29 -19.41 -7.80 -36.03
C LEU A 29 -19.35 -6.46 -35.28
N GLN A 30 -20.13 -5.47 -35.71
CA GLN A 30 -20.20 -4.15 -35.08
C GLN A 30 -20.80 -4.23 -33.67
N LYS A 31 -21.82 -5.07 -33.46
CA LYS A 31 -22.43 -5.31 -32.15
C LYS A 31 -21.45 -6.00 -31.19
N GLU A 32 -20.74 -7.02 -31.66
CA GLU A 32 -19.72 -7.73 -30.88
C GLU A 32 -18.54 -6.83 -30.52
N TRP A 33 -18.07 -6.02 -31.48
CA TRP A 33 -17.04 -5.01 -31.25
C TRP A 33 -17.46 -4.02 -30.17
N ASN A 34 -18.65 -3.43 -30.28
CA ASN A 34 -19.17 -2.47 -29.31
C ASN A 34 -19.35 -3.09 -27.92
N SER A 35 -19.86 -4.32 -27.84
CA SER A 35 -19.99 -5.07 -26.59
C SER A 35 -18.62 -5.33 -25.95
N THR A 36 -17.66 -5.78 -26.75
CA THR A 36 -16.29 -6.06 -26.29
C THR A 36 -15.59 -4.79 -25.81
N MET A 37 -15.75 -3.68 -26.53
CA MET A 37 -15.14 -2.41 -26.16
C MET A 37 -15.73 -1.86 -24.85
N LYS A 38 -17.06 -1.91 -24.68
CA LYS A 38 -17.73 -1.54 -23.42
C LYS A 38 -17.26 -2.39 -22.25
N LYS A 39 -17.09 -3.71 -22.45
CA LYS A 39 -16.56 -4.61 -21.43
C LYS A 39 -15.12 -4.26 -21.05
N ARG A 40 -14.25 -3.99 -22.02
CA ARG A 40 -12.85 -3.63 -21.77
C ARG A 40 -12.72 -2.32 -21.00
N LEU A 41 -13.56 -1.33 -21.27
CA LEU A 41 -13.58 -0.07 -20.52
C LEU A 41 -13.95 -0.28 -19.04
N LYS A 42 -15.04 -1.01 -18.78
CA LYS A 42 -15.48 -1.32 -17.41
C LYS A 42 -14.45 -2.15 -16.64
N GLU A 43 -13.88 -3.16 -17.30
CA GLU A 43 -12.86 -4.01 -16.70
C GLU A 43 -11.56 -3.24 -16.43
N GLY A 44 -11.12 -2.39 -17.35
CA GLY A 44 -9.95 -1.54 -17.15
C GLY A 44 -10.10 -0.59 -15.96
N TYR A 45 -11.29 0.00 -15.79
CA TYR A 45 -11.58 0.85 -14.62
C TYR A 45 -11.53 0.05 -13.31
N ARG A 46 -12.16 -1.13 -13.27
CA ARG A 46 -12.15 -2.01 -12.10
C ARG A 46 -10.74 -2.44 -11.72
N VAL A 47 -9.96 -2.90 -12.71
CA VAL A 47 -8.55 -3.28 -12.52
C VAL A 47 -7.73 -2.09 -12.04
N GLY A 48 -7.97 -0.88 -12.57
CA GLY A 48 -7.29 0.33 -12.14
C GLY A 48 -7.57 0.71 -10.68
N ILE A 49 -8.83 0.63 -10.24
CA ILE A 49 -9.20 0.84 -8.83
C ILE A 49 -8.53 -0.19 -7.93
N ASP A 50 -8.63 -1.47 -8.30
CA ASP A 50 -8.08 -2.56 -7.49
C ASP A 50 -6.55 -2.43 -7.39
N ALA A 51 -5.87 -2.11 -8.49
CA ALA A 51 -4.43 -1.84 -8.50
C ALA A 51 -4.05 -0.62 -7.65
N GLY A 52 -4.84 0.45 -7.69
CA GLY A 52 -4.62 1.64 -6.88
C GLY A 52 -4.77 1.38 -5.38
N LYS A 53 -5.80 0.62 -4.99
CA LYS A 53 -6.02 0.19 -3.59
C LYS A 53 -4.84 -0.65 -3.09
N GLU A 54 -4.42 -1.63 -3.88
CA GLU A 54 -3.30 -2.51 -3.54
C GLU A 54 -2.00 -1.71 -3.40
N LEU A 55 -1.72 -0.79 -4.33
CA LEU A 55 -0.52 0.05 -4.28
C LEU A 55 -0.51 0.94 -3.03
N ALA A 56 -1.64 1.58 -2.70
CA ALA A 56 -1.77 2.43 -1.52
C ALA A 56 -1.56 1.61 -0.24
N LEU A 57 -2.18 0.43 -0.14
CA LEU A 57 -2.04 -0.48 0.99
C LEU A 57 -0.58 -0.94 1.16
N GLN A 58 0.06 -1.41 0.09
CA GLN A 58 1.44 -1.88 0.12
C GLN A 58 2.41 -0.75 0.49
N THR A 59 2.17 0.47 0.00
CA THR A 59 2.97 1.65 0.33
C THR A 59 2.86 1.98 1.82
N GLY A 60 1.64 2.01 2.35
CA GLY A 60 1.39 2.23 3.78
C GLY A 60 2.04 1.14 4.65
N PHE A 61 1.90 -0.13 4.26
CA PHE A 61 2.54 -1.25 4.95
C PHE A 61 4.06 -1.12 4.95
N ASN A 62 4.68 -0.87 3.80
CA ASN A 62 6.13 -0.73 3.69
C ASN A 62 6.66 0.43 4.56
N GLN A 63 5.94 1.54 4.58
CA GLN A 63 6.30 2.69 5.42
C GLN A 63 6.20 2.36 6.90
N GLY A 64 5.07 1.79 7.34
CA GLY A 64 4.86 1.38 8.72
C GLY A 64 5.86 0.33 9.18
N TYR A 65 6.11 -0.68 8.34
CA TYR A 65 7.10 -1.73 8.60
C TYR A 65 8.51 -1.16 8.75
N ARG A 66 8.95 -0.29 7.83
CA ARG A 66 10.28 0.31 7.89
C ARG A 66 10.45 1.14 9.15
N HIS A 67 9.47 1.99 9.46
CA HIS A 67 9.51 2.85 10.65
C HIS A 67 9.50 2.03 11.95
N GLY A 68 8.62 1.03 12.05
CA GLY A 68 8.56 0.15 13.21
C GLY A 68 9.82 -0.69 13.39
N ALA A 69 10.38 -1.22 12.30
CA ALA A 69 11.62 -1.98 12.34
C ALA A 69 12.79 -1.10 12.80
N GLU A 70 12.93 0.11 12.25
CA GLU A 70 13.97 1.06 12.63
C GLU A 70 13.93 1.39 14.13
N LEU A 71 12.74 1.63 14.69
CA LEU A 71 12.59 1.91 16.12
C LEU A 71 12.84 0.68 17.01
N MET A 72 12.54 -0.53 16.52
CA MET A 72 12.57 -1.74 17.34
C MET A 72 13.90 -2.49 17.28
N ILE A 73 14.70 -2.32 16.22
CA ILE A 73 15.99 -3.01 16.05
C ILE A 73 16.91 -2.78 17.25
N THR A 74 17.06 -1.53 17.69
CA THR A 74 17.96 -1.19 18.80
C THR A 74 17.48 -1.81 20.11
N CYS A 75 16.17 -1.79 20.40
CA CYS A 75 15.59 -2.48 21.56
C CYS A 75 15.84 -3.99 21.51
N GLY A 76 15.68 -4.61 20.33
CA GLY A 76 15.96 -6.02 20.10
C GLY A 76 17.43 -6.37 20.32
N GLN A 77 18.35 -5.53 19.83
CA GLN A 77 19.78 -5.70 20.04
C GLN A 77 20.14 -5.62 21.53
N PHE A 78 19.66 -4.61 22.27
CA PHE A 78 19.90 -4.53 23.71
C PHE A 78 19.35 -5.73 24.47
N LYS A 79 18.12 -6.19 24.17
CA LYS A 79 17.56 -7.41 24.77
C LYS A 79 18.41 -8.64 24.44
N GLY A 80 18.87 -8.77 23.20
CA GLY A 80 19.74 -9.86 22.77
C GLY A 80 21.07 -9.87 23.53
N THR A 81 21.76 -8.74 23.55
CA THR A 81 23.05 -8.58 24.24
C THR A 81 22.91 -8.79 25.74
N LEU A 82 21.91 -8.21 26.39
CA LEU A 82 21.68 -8.36 27.83
C LEU A 82 21.30 -9.80 28.20
N ASN A 83 20.49 -10.50 27.40
CA ASN A 83 20.19 -11.91 27.65
C ASN A 83 21.41 -12.84 27.43
N ALA A 84 22.26 -12.52 26.46
CA ALA A 84 23.52 -13.23 26.27
C ALA A 84 24.47 -13.02 27.47
N LEU A 85 24.58 -11.79 27.95
CA LEU A 85 25.33 -11.45 29.18
C LEU A 85 24.73 -12.16 30.41
N LEU A 86 23.40 -12.19 30.54
CA LEU A 86 22.72 -12.87 31.63
C LEU A 86 23.09 -14.37 31.65
N SER A 87 23.00 -15.01 30.48
CA SER A 87 23.34 -16.43 30.32
C SER A 87 24.81 -16.71 30.63
N TRP A 88 25.71 -15.82 30.19
CA TRP A 88 27.13 -15.91 30.51
C TRP A 88 27.40 -15.73 32.02
N CYS A 89 26.76 -14.76 32.67
CA CYS A 89 26.89 -14.54 34.12
C CYS A 89 26.39 -15.74 34.94
N HIS A 90 25.27 -16.35 34.53
CA HIS A 90 24.76 -17.57 35.16
C HIS A 90 25.76 -18.73 35.07
N PHE A 91 26.44 -18.88 33.93
CA PHE A 91 27.42 -19.95 33.73
C PHE A 91 28.71 -19.73 34.54
N ASN A 92 29.14 -18.47 34.71
CA ASN A 92 30.41 -18.12 35.36
C ASN A 92 30.28 -17.75 36.85
N GLY A 93 29.08 -17.81 37.44
CA GLY A 93 28.85 -17.55 38.86
C GLY A 93 28.94 -16.06 39.26
N HIS A 94 28.65 -15.15 38.33
CA HIS A 94 28.64 -13.70 38.58
C HIS A 94 27.27 -13.21 39.06
N ASP A 95 26.84 -13.68 40.24
CA ASP A 95 25.49 -13.43 40.76
C ASP A 95 25.20 -11.94 41.04
N SER A 96 26.23 -11.15 41.34
CA SER A 96 26.11 -9.71 41.56
C SER A 96 25.67 -8.95 40.30
N ALA A 97 26.05 -9.43 39.12
CA ALA A 97 25.70 -8.82 37.84
C ALA A 97 24.27 -9.16 37.39
N LEU A 98 23.71 -10.29 37.86
CA LEU A 98 22.39 -10.77 37.43
C LEU A 98 21.27 -9.78 37.77
N THR A 99 21.28 -9.21 38.99
CA THR A 99 20.28 -8.23 39.41
C THR A 99 20.32 -6.97 38.56
N MET A 100 21.54 -6.51 38.22
CA MET A 100 21.72 -5.34 37.35
C MET A 100 21.22 -5.62 35.93
N ILE A 101 21.56 -6.78 35.35
CA ILE A 101 21.13 -7.16 34.00
C ILE A 101 19.60 -7.27 33.92
N ASN A 102 18.96 -7.88 34.93
CA ASN A 102 17.50 -7.98 34.98
C ASN A 102 16.82 -6.61 35.09
N ASN A 103 17.41 -5.67 35.85
CA ASN A 103 16.92 -4.29 35.90
C ASN A 103 17.03 -3.61 34.52
N LEU A 104 18.17 -3.74 33.84
CA LEU A 104 18.35 -3.20 32.50
C LEU A 104 17.37 -3.80 31.48
N LEU A 105 17.11 -5.11 31.56
CA LEU A 105 16.09 -5.77 30.73
C LEU A 105 14.68 -5.24 30.98
N ASP A 106 14.30 -4.99 32.24
CA ASP A 106 13.01 -4.37 32.58
C ASP A 106 12.89 -2.94 32.02
N VAL A 107 13.95 -2.14 32.13
CA VAL A 107 14.00 -0.78 31.58
C VAL A 107 13.86 -0.80 30.05
N VAL A 108 14.56 -1.70 29.35
CA VAL A 108 14.42 -1.85 27.89
C VAL A 108 13.02 -2.33 27.52
N GLY A 109 12.44 -3.28 28.27
CA GLY A 109 11.08 -3.77 28.03
C GLY A 109 10.01 -2.69 28.21
N LYS A 110 10.17 -1.81 29.20
CA LYS A 110 9.30 -0.63 29.37
C LYS A 110 9.42 0.33 28.20
N HIS A 111 10.65 0.64 27.77
CA HIS A 111 10.89 1.51 26.64
C HIS A 111 10.28 0.96 25.33
N GLU A 112 10.43 -0.34 25.08
CA GLU A 112 9.77 -1.04 23.96
C GLU A 112 8.25 -0.87 24.02
N GLY A 113 7.64 -1.07 25.19
CA GLY A 113 6.21 -0.86 25.40
C GLY A 113 5.77 0.60 25.15
N ASP A 114 6.58 1.58 25.57
CA ASP A 114 6.32 3.00 25.31
C ASP A 114 6.35 3.34 23.82
N VAL A 115 7.33 2.80 23.08
CA VAL A 115 7.46 2.97 21.64
C VAL A 115 6.27 2.34 20.90
N LEU A 116 5.85 1.13 21.29
CA LEU A 116 4.67 0.49 20.69
C LEU A 116 3.38 1.29 20.93
N ARG A 117 3.21 1.83 22.14
CA ARG A 117 2.05 2.69 22.45
C ARG A 117 2.06 3.96 21.61
N TYR A 118 3.23 4.58 21.45
CA TYR A 118 3.41 5.74 20.58
C TYR A 118 2.99 5.44 19.13
N MET A 119 3.48 4.33 18.56
CA MET A 119 3.13 3.93 17.19
C MET A 119 1.63 3.68 16.98
N ASN A 120 0.96 3.09 17.97
CA ASN A 120 -0.48 2.82 17.88
C ASN A 120 -1.35 4.08 18.05
N SER A 121 -0.80 5.16 18.62
CA SER A 121 -1.54 6.41 18.85
C SER A 121 -1.63 7.33 17.63
N SER A 122 -0.77 7.15 16.63
CA SER A 122 -0.75 7.98 15.41
C SER A 122 -1.82 7.61 14.37
N GLU A 123 -2.60 6.56 14.60
CA GLU A 123 -3.52 5.98 13.59
C GLU A 123 -4.91 6.64 13.54
N GLU A 124 -5.24 7.52 14.50
CA GLU A 124 -6.62 8.04 14.69
C GLU A 124 -7.09 9.15 13.72
N GLN A 125 -6.30 9.63 12.75
CA GLN A 125 -6.63 10.89 12.04
C GLN A 125 -6.86 10.85 10.53
N LEU A 126 -6.99 9.69 9.88
CA LEU A 126 -7.39 9.66 8.46
C LEU A 126 -8.76 9.03 8.31
N HIS A 127 -9.79 9.88 8.32
CA HIS A 127 -11.17 9.53 7.93
C HIS A 127 -11.23 9.10 6.46
N LEU A 128 -10.76 7.88 6.18
CA LEU A 128 -10.79 7.19 4.88
C LEU A 128 -12.21 7.00 4.35
N GLY A 129 -13.22 7.02 5.23
CA GLY A 129 -14.63 6.91 4.86
C GLY A 129 -15.08 7.99 3.87
N HIS A 130 -14.56 9.22 3.97
CA HIS A 130 -14.96 10.31 3.09
C HIS A 130 -14.39 10.20 1.66
N ILE A 131 -13.27 9.50 1.48
CA ILE A 131 -12.64 9.34 0.16
C ILE A 131 -13.31 8.20 -0.61
N LEU A 132 -13.66 7.11 0.08
CA LEU A 132 -14.31 5.95 -0.55
C LEU A 132 -15.71 6.25 -1.05
N ASP A 133 -16.51 7.01 -0.29
CA ASP A 133 -17.86 7.43 -0.73
C ASP A 133 -17.81 8.31 -1.98
N SER A 134 -16.77 9.14 -2.13
CA SER A 134 -16.62 10.02 -3.30
C SER A 134 -16.20 9.28 -4.58
N VAL A 135 -15.63 8.07 -4.47
CA VAL A 135 -15.24 7.25 -5.63
C VAL A 135 -16.41 6.39 -6.15
N GLN A 136 -17.35 6.06 -5.28
CA GLN A 136 -18.57 5.32 -5.63
C GLN A 136 -19.52 6.16 -6.51
N ASP A 137 -19.44 7.49 -6.42
CA ASP A 137 -20.34 8.46 -7.06
C ASP A 137 -19.86 8.95 -8.44
N MET A 138 -18.72 8.46 -8.94
CA MET A 138 -18.31 8.68 -10.35
C MET A 138 -19.06 7.71 -11.28
N GLU A 139 -20.33 7.99 -11.50
CA GLU A 139 -21.18 7.31 -12.48
C GLU A 139 -20.64 7.55 -13.91
N LEU A 140 -19.91 6.57 -14.47
CA LEU A 140 -19.33 6.62 -15.82
C LEU A 140 -20.36 6.37 -16.93
N ASP A 141 -21.55 6.98 -16.84
CA ASP A 141 -22.63 6.86 -17.82
C ASP A 141 -22.70 8.05 -18.79
N HIS A 142 -21.56 8.68 -19.07
CA HIS A 142 -21.44 9.55 -20.24
C HIS A 142 -20.78 8.78 -21.38
N THR A 143 -21.63 8.27 -22.25
CA THR A 143 -21.30 7.94 -23.64
C THR A 143 -20.54 9.12 -24.26
N ALA A 144 -19.20 9.07 -24.21
CA ALA A 144 -18.36 9.71 -25.21
C ALA A 144 -18.51 8.91 -26.52
N GLY A 145 -19.73 8.91 -27.04
CA GLY A 145 -20.00 8.56 -28.42
C GLY A 145 -19.60 9.76 -29.24
N THR A 146 -18.43 9.69 -29.85
CA THR A 146 -18.05 10.50 -30.98
C THR A 146 -19.18 10.42 -32.01
N GLU A 147 -19.99 11.47 -32.13
CA GLU A 147 -20.87 11.66 -33.27
C GLU A 147 -20.00 11.94 -34.49
N TYR A 148 -19.73 10.89 -35.28
CA TYR A 148 -19.17 11.06 -36.62
C TYR A 148 -20.27 11.66 -37.50
N LYS A 149 -20.31 13.00 -37.63
CA LYS A 149 -21.10 13.65 -38.66
C LYS A 149 -20.31 13.69 -39.96
N GLU A 150 -20.90 13.09 -40.98
CA GLU A 150 -20.51 13.08 -42.38
C GLU A 150 -19.95 14.44 -42.86
N VAL A 151 -18.82 14.35 -43.56
CA VAL A 151 -18.15 15.47 -44.22
C VAL A 151 -19.02 15.97 -45.38
N LYS A 152 -19.44 17.24 -45.30
CA LYS A 152 -19.79 18.04 -46.48
C LYS A 152 -18.91 19.29 -46.50
N ASP A 153 -18.26 19.42 -47.65
CA ASP A 153 -17.29 20.41 -48.10
C ASP A 153 -17.69 21.88 -47.82
N GLY A 154 -16.73 22.73 -47.43
CA GLY A 154 -16.92 24.18 -47.44
C GLY A 154 -16.24 25.01 -46.35
N LYS A 155 -15.02 25.48 -46.67
CA LYS A 155 -14.47 26.82 -46.36
C LYS A 155 -13.89 27.10 -44.96
N LEU A 156 -12.57 27.32 -44.97
CA LEU A 156 -11.75 27.95 -43.92
C LEU A 156 -12.41 29.18 -43.29
N LYS A 157 -12.44 29.22 -41.95
CA LYS A 157 -12.08 30.40 -41.16
C LYS A 157 -11.27 29.99 -39.94
N ASP A 158 -10.09 30.56 -39.87
CA ASP A 158 -9.10 30.47 -38.81
C ASP A 158 -9.61 31.23 -37.57
N SER A 159 -9.66 30.56 -36.41
CA SER A 159 -9.79 31.16 -35.07
C SER A 159 -9.65 30.10 -33.97
N GLY A 160 -8.54 30.15 -33.25
CA GLY A 160 -8.59 30.12 -31.79
C GLY A 160 -8.23 28.81 -31.09
N SER A 161 -7.06 28.88 -30.45
CA SER A 161 -6.67 28.24 -29.20
C SER A 161 -6.14 26.80 -29.24
N SER A 162 -4.81 26.76 -29.35
CA SER A 162 -3.94 25.80 -28.66
C SER A 162 -4.43 25.52 -27.23
N GLY A 163 -4.56 24.24 -26.88
CA GLY A 163 -4.74 23.74 -25.52
C GLY A 163 -4.03 22.38 -25.47
N GLU A 164 -2.70 22.38 -25.45
CA GLU A 164 -1.92 22.30 -24.21
C GLU A 164 -2.24 21.04 -23.40
N ASN A 165 -1.64 19.95 -23.87
CA ASN A 165 -0.93 18.94 -23.07
C ASN A 165 -0.35 19.52 -21.77
N LEU A 166 -1.17 19.58 -20.72
CA LEU A 166 -0.73 19.84 -19.35
C LEU A 166 -0.18 18.56 -18.70
N CYS A 167 0.93 18.05 -19.24
CA CYS A 167 1.96 17.45 -18.41
C CYS A 167 2.87 18.59 -17.94
N ARG A 168 2.42 19.35 -16.95
CA ARG A 168 3.26 20.35 -16.29
C ARG A 168 3.98 19.68 -15.12
N ASN A 169 5.10 19.05 -15.46
CA ASN A 169 6.18 18.85 -14.54
C ASN A 169 6.88 20.21 -14.44
N ASN A 170 6.96 20.80 -13.25
CA ASN A 170 8.07 21.66 -12.85
C ASN A 170 7.95 22.00 -11.36
N GLY A 171 8.83 21.36 -10.58
CA GLY A 171 9.69 22.13 -9.68
C GLY A 171 9.06 22.62 -8.40
N GLU A 172 8.61 21.70 -7.55
CA GLU A 172 9.06 21.67 -6.17
C GLU A 172 8.91 20.22 -5.72
N VAL A 173 10.02 19.56 -5.39
CA VAL A 173 9.94 18.33 -4.59
C VAL A 173 9.41 18.81 -3.26
N GLY A 174 8.08 18.88 -3.15
CA GLY A 174 7.38 18.95 -1.89
C GLY A 174 7.74 17.68 -1.17
N TYR A 175 8.89 17.72 -0.51
CA TYR A 175 9.13 16.99 0.72
C TYR A 175 7.91 17.39 1.57
N LEU A 176 6.81 16.66 1.44
CA LEU A 176 5.75 16.69 2.43
C LEU A 176 6.46 16.18 3.65
N GLN A 177 6.95 17.19 4.37
CA GLN A 177 7.74 17.12 5.55
C GLN A 177 7.02 16.07 6.37
N SER A 178 7.63 14.90 6.46
CA SER A 178 7.30 13.89 7.47
C SER A 178 7.78 14.48 8.80
N GLU A 179 7.14 15.60 9.14
CA GLU A 179 7.21 16.35 10.38
C GLU A 179 5.88 16.17 11.12
N CYS A 180 5.13 15.13 10.76
CA CYS A 180 4.15 14.59 11.66
C CYS A 180 4.91 13.88 12.78
N ILE A 181 5.12 14.63 13.86
CA ILE A 181 5.39 14.14 15.21
C ILE A 181 6.85 13.73 15.44
N LYS A 182 7.76 14.71 15.32
CA LYS A 182 9.06 14.67 16.03
C LYS A 182 8.94 15.10 17.49
N ALA A 183 7.73 15.41 17.95
CA ALA A 183 7.45 15.89 19.30
C ALA A 183 6.92 14.74 20.16
N ASN A 184 7.82 14.14 20.96
CA ASN A 184 7.60 13.65 22.34
C ASN A 184 8.46 12.43 22.72
N LEU A 185 9.19 11.81 21.79
CA LEU A 185 10.28 10.90 22.17
C LEU A 185 11.55 11.73 22.42
N SER A 186 11.66 12.30 23.62
CA SER A 186 12.88 12.89 24.23
C SER A 186 14.04 13.13 23.25
N THR A 187 14.08 14.31 22.63
CA THR A 187 15.09 14.76 21.65
C THR A 187 16.46 15.10 22.30
N ASP A 188 16.77 14.50 23.44
CA ASP A 188 18.07 14.61 24.09
C ASP A 188 18.78 13.25 23.95
N PRO A 189 19.72 13.10 23.00
CA PRO A 189 20.44 11.85 22.77
C PRO A 189 21.28 11.42 23.99
N GLU A 190 21.56 12.32 24.94
CA GLU A 190 22.28 11.98 26.17
C GLU A 190 21.37 11.51 27.31
N LYS A 191 20.05 11.75 27.23
CA LYS A 191 19.04 11.37 28.23
C LYS A 191 18.02 10.35 27.73
N SER A 192 18.19 9.81 26.52
CA SER A 192 17.32 8.73 26.06
C SER A 192 17.50 7.50 26.97
N THR A 193 16.39 6.81 27.25
CA THR A 193 16.40 5.58 28.07
C THR A 193 17.43 4.57 27.54
N LEU A 194 17.54 4.43 26.22
CA LEU A 194 18.52 3.56 25.57
C LEU A 194 19.97 4.05 25.70
N ALA A 195 20.22 5.36 25.63
CA ALA A 195 21.57 5.90 25.87
C ALA A 195 22.03 5.66 27.31
N TRP A 196 21.10 5.73 28.27
CA TRP A 196 21.38 5.34 29.65
C TRP A 196 21.66 3.82 29.76
N VAL A 197 20.82 2.97 29.17
CA VAL A 197 21.03 1.50 29.14
C VAL A 197 22.39 1.14 28.52
N LYS A 198 22.75 1.81 27.41
CA LYS A 198 24.05 1.66 26.75
C LYS A 198 25.20 1.94 27.70
N LYS A 199 25.19 3.09 28.38
CA LYS A 199 26.22 3.46 29.36
C LYS A 199 26.32 2.43 30.49
N GLN A 200 25.20 1.95 31.01
CA GLN A 200 25.19 0.93 32.07
C GLN A 200 25.70 -0.43 31.58
N THR A 201 25.39 -0.80 30.34
CA THR A 201 25.83 -2.08 29.75
C THR A 201 27.33 -2.07 29.48
N VAL A 202 27.88 -0.95 28.98
CA VAL A 202 29.33 -0.76 28.83
C VAL A 202 30.04 -0.88 30.19
N TRP A 203 29.54 -0.17 31.20
CA TRP A 203 30.12 -0.23 32.54
C TRP A 203 30.10 -1.67 33.09
N LEU A 204 29.01 -2.40 32.92
CA LEU A 204 28.89 -3.79 33.36
C LEU A 204 29.91 -4.71 32.66
N VAL A 205 30.06 -4.56 31.34
CA VAL A 205 31.00 -5.35 30.53
C VAL A 205 32.45 -5.09 30.95
N GLU A 206 32.79 -3.85 31.28
CA GLU A 206 34.09 -3.48 31.84
C GLU A 206 34.31 -4.12 33.22
N GLN A 207 33.31 -4.10 34.11
CA GLN A 207 33.41 -4.74 35.43
C GLN A 207 33.58 -6.26 35.35
N LEU A 208 32.99 -6.90 34.34
CA LEU A 208 33.10 -8.34 34.11
C LEU A 208 34.40 -8.74 33.39
N GLY A 209 35.22 -7.77 32.96
CA GLY A 209 36.48 -8.03 32.26
C GLY A 209 36.31 -8.73 30.90
N LEU A 210 35.18 -8.48 30.23
CA LEU A 210 34.85 -9.09 28.94
C LEU A 210 35.62 -8.45 27.77
N SER A 211 35.58 -9.09 26.59
CA SER A 211 36.41 -8.69 25.44
C SER A 211 36.13 -7.26 24.95
N LEU A 212 37.16 -6.62 24.41
CA LEU A 212 37.07 -5.29 23.81
C LEU A 212 36.12 -5.26 22.59
N ASP A 213 36.00 -6.38 21.88
CA ASP A 213 35.10 -6.52 20.73
C ASP A 213 33.63 -6.38 21.15
N LEU A 214 33.26 -6.93 22.31
CA LEU A 214 31.91 -6.78 22.87
C LEU A 214 31.63 -5.33 23.26
N LEU A 215 32.62 -4.66 23.84
CA LEU A 215 32.53 -3.24 24.21
C LEU A 215 32.36 -2.37 22.96
N HIS A 216 33.11 -2.66 21.90
CA HIS A 216 32.96 -1.96 20.62
C HIS A 216 31.59 -2.20 19.99
N HIS A 217 31.09 -3.44 20.05
CA HIS A 217 29.74 -3.77 19.57
C HIS A 217 28.66 -2.97 20.29
N ILE A 218 28.70 -2.89 21.63
CA ILE A 218 27.73 -2.12 22.42
C ILE A 218 27.85 -0.62 22.14
N GLN A 219 29.05 -0.11 21.85
CA GLN A 219 29.25 1.29 21.46
C GLN A 219 28.64 1.63 20.10
N GLN A 220 28.44 0.65 19.21
CA GLN A 220 27.81 0.85 17.91
C GLN A 220 26.26 0.79 17.97
N LEU A 221 25.69 0.28 19.06
CA LEU A 221 24.24 0.30 19.34
C LEU A 221 23.72 1.69 19.71
#